data_AF-A0A0S8AAA1-F1
#
_entry.id   AF-A0A0S8AAA1-F1
#
_cell.length_a   1.000
_cell.length_b   1.000
_cell.length_c   1.000
_cell.angle_alpha   90.00
_cell.angle_beta   90.00
_cell.angle_gamma   90.00
#
_symmetry.space_group_name_H-M   'P 1'
#
loop_
_entity.id
_entity.type
_entity.pdbx_description
1 polymer ?
#
loop_
_entity_poly.entity_id
_entity_poly.type
_entity_poly.pdbx_seq_one_letter_code
_entity_poly.pdbx_strand_id
1 'polypeptide(L)'
;GSDKKLADLIIGDSKPAKGDASLQSYYIRTAGDPQSWLADGKLPDKWEPKDWLDVDIIELKRERIQQVKVNHADGELVYIHRDNPDARDFTLDSLQVGEQVTAPYEVNNIATTFTKMTFDDVVSAANAGVGDKPVYSAVLTTFDGLEITFEPFTRDDKHFARYSARYNADAAKAYQDKQAQQGSSADAATETATNAPHGGASKQPMELKSAEEVAKEVEQFNSRWQNWMYQLPEFRVKNIGKKKADLLKKDDRPVH
;
A
#
# COMPACT_ATOMS: atom_id res chain seq x y z
N GLY A 1 25.01 -14.23 -20.75
CA GLY A 1 25.82 -14.84 -19.67
C GLY A 1 25.10 -16.09 -19.24
N SER A 2 25.77 -17.23 -19.29
CA SER A 2 25.17 -18.54 -19.05
C SER A 2 24.74 -18.70 -17.60
N ASP A 3 23.48 -19.06 -17.40
CA ASP A 3 22.83 -19.41 -16.14
C ASP A 3 23.35 -20.77 -15.62
N LYS A 4 24.64 -20.82 -15.31
CA LYS A 4 25.32 -22.04 -14.86
C LYS A 4 25.27 -22.11 -13.34
N LYS A 5 24.51 -23.07 -12.80
CA LYS A 5 24.52 -23.42 -11.37
C LYS A 5 25.96 -23.58 -10.87
N LEU A 6 26.38 -22.72 -9.95
CA LEU A 6 27.76 -22.70 -9.42
C LEU A 6 27.96 -23.70 -8.27
N ALA A 7 26.94 -23.89 -7.42
CA ALA A 7 26.96 -24.87 -6.33
C ALA A 7 25.54 -25.23 -5.87
N ASP A 8 25.39 -26.39 -5.22
CA ASP A 8 24.23 -26.79 -4.42
C ASP A 8 24.74 -27.25 -3.06
N LEU A 9 24.35 -26.58 -1.99
CA LEU A 9 24.92 -26.79 -0.66
C LEU A 9 23.80 -26.82 0.37
N ILE A 10 23.91 -27.79 1.28
CA ILE A 10 23.09 -27.90 2.48
C ILE A 10 23.94 -27.41 3.64
N ILE A 11 23.40 -26.43 4.37
CA ILE A 11 24.06 -25.77 5.49
C ILE A 11 23.38 -26.26 6.78
N GLY A 12 24.18 -26.80 7.70
CA GLY A 12 23.74 -27.28 9.01
C GLY A 12 24.12 -26.30 10.13
N ASP A 13 24.23 -26.84 11.35
CA ASP A 13 24.54 -26.07 12.55
C ASP A 13 25.78 -25.18 12.40
N SER A 14 25.74 -24.04 13.07
CA SER A 14 26.81 -23.06 13.12
C SER A 14 27.36 -22.90 14.54
N LYS A 15 28.62 -22.48 14.62
CA LYS A 15 29.28 -22.12 15.88
C LYS A 15 30.32 -21.02 15.62
N PRO A 16 30.70 -20.22 16.64
CA PRO A 16 31.79 -19.27 16.48
C PRO A 16 33.07 -19.94 15.96
N ALA A 17 33.70 -19.33 14.96
CA ALA A 17 34.92 -19.88 14.39
C ALA A 17 36.08 -19.82 15.38
N LYS A 18 36.90 -20.87 15.40
CA LYS A 18 38.04 -20.96 16.34
C LYS A 18 39.23 -20.11 15.90
N GLY A 19 39.43 -19.92 14.59
CA GLY A 19 40.60 -19.22 14.03
C GLY A 19 40.42 -17.71 13.92
N ASP A 20 39.19 -17.24 13.74
CA ASP A 20 38.85 -15.82 13.59
C ASP A 20 37.51 -15.55 14.28
N ALA A 21 37.54 -14.76 15.35
CA ALA A 21 36.35 -14.44 16.15
C ALA A 21 35.31 -13.60 15.38
N SER A 22 35.65 -13.05 14.21
CA SER A 22 34.72 -12.34 13.33
C SER A 22 33.97 -13.25 12.36
N LEU A 23 34.27 -14.55 12.34
CA LEU A 23 33.66 -15.55 11.46
C LEU A 23 32.82 -16.57 12.25
N GLN A 24 31.93 -17.25 11.54
CA GLN A 24 31.23 -18.42 12.03
C GLN A 24 31.71 -19.65 11.27
N SER A 25 31.87 -20.78 11.96
CA SER A 25 32.04 -22.09 11.35
C SER A 25 30.67 -22.69 11.07
N TYR A 26 30.47 -23.19 9.85
CA TYR A 26 29.24 -23.88 9.42
C TYR A 26 29.56 -25.31 9.01
N TYR A 27 28.69 -26.25 9.36
CA TYR A 27 28.70 -27.56 8.70
C TYR A 27 28.05 -27.43 7.32
N ILE A 28 28.77 -27.82 6.26
CA ILE A 28 28.27 -27.78 4.88
C ILE A 28 28.43 -29.14 4.20
N ARG A 29 27.48 -29.49 3.33
CA ARG A 29 27.60 -30.65 2.43
C ARG A 29 26.94 -30.38 1.09
N THR A 30 27.41 -31.04 0.04
CA THR A 30 26.72 -31.01 -1.26
C THR A 30 25.49 -31.91 -1.24
N ALA A 31 24.47 -31.55 -2.01
CA ALA A 31 23.27 -32.37 -2.13
C ALA A 31 23.62 -33.73 -2.76
N GLY A 32 23.25 -34.83 -2.09
CA GLY A 32 23.54 -36.21 -2.51
C GLY A 32 24.87 -36.78 -2.01
N ASP A 33 25.74 -35.98 -1.39
CA ASP A 33 26.95 -36.46 -0.72
C ASP A 33 26.68 -36.62 0.79
N PRO A 34 26.95 -37.79 1.39
CA PRO A 34 26.83 -37.98 2.84
C PRO A 34 27.95 -37.29 3.63
N GLN A 35 29.05 -36.87 3.00
CA GLN A 35 30.17 -36.24 3.68
C GLN A 35 29.87 -34.77 4.02
N SER A 36 30.16 -34.39 5.27
CA SER A 36 30.03 -33.01 5.75
C SER A 36 31.40 -32.41 6.05
N TRP A 37 31.56 -31.12 5.75
CA TRP A 37 32.76 -30.33 5.99
C TRP A 37 32.45 -29.22 7.00
N LEU A 38 33.45 -28.80 7.77
CA LEU A 38 33.36 -27.58 8.58
C LEU A 38 34.09 -26.46 7.83
N ALA A 39 33.38 -25.38 7.54
CA ALA A 39 33.91 -24.24 6.81
C ALA A 39 33.70 -22.94 7.60
N ASP A 40 34.74 -22.11 7.67
CA ASP A 40 34.66 -20.79 8.31
C ASP A 40 34.26 -19.74 7.26
N GLY A 41 33.28 -18.91 7.58
CA GLY A 41 32.80 -17.88 6.67
C GLY A 41 31.77 -16.93 7.28
N LYS A 42 31.25 -16.04 6.42
CA LYS A 42 30.09 -15.19 6.71
C LYS A 42 29.00 -15.56 5.73
N LEU A 43 27.87 -16.01 6.24
CA LEU A 43 26.65 -16.15 5.45
C LEU A 43 25.79 -14.91 5.71
N PRO A 44 24.94 -14.50 4.75
CA PRO A 44 24.00 -13.41 4.98
C PRO A 44 23.12 -13.73 6.20
N ASP A 45 22.82 -12.73 7.04
CA ASP A 45 21.97 -12.89 8.24
C ASP A 45 20.49 -13.21 7.93
N LYS A 46 20.18 -13.40 6.64
CA LYS A 46 18.85 -13.59 6.09
C LYS A 46 18.52 -15.07 6.00
N TRP A 47 17.96 -15.62 7.08
CA TRP A 47 17.68 -17.05 7.22
C TRP A 47 16.19 -17.39 7.25
N GLU A 48 15.32 -16.39 7.47
CA GLU A 48 13.88 -16.62 7.45
C GLU A 48 13.34 -16.51 6.03
N PRO A 49 12.26 -17.25 5.69
CA PRO A 49 11.72 -17.18 4.35
C PRO A 49 11.31 -15.78 3.87
N LYS A 50 10.91 -14.92 4.81
CA LYS A 50 10.56 -13.52 4.54
C LYS A 50 11.76 -12.65 4.17
N ASP A 51 12.99 -13.04 4.52
CA ASP A 51 14.18 -12.23 4.28
C ASP A 51 14.66 -12.27 2.81
N TRP A 52 14.22 -13.30 2.07
CA TRP A 52 14.41 -13.44 0.62
C TRP A 52 13.18 -13.05 -0.20
N LEU A 53 12.02 -12.93 0.44
CA LEU A 53 10.77 -12.59 -0.21
C LEU A 53 10.66 -11.08 -0.40
N ASP A 54 10.23 -10.65 -1.58
CA ASP A 54 9.82 -9.27 -1.82
C ASP A 54 8.48 -9.03 -1.11
N VAL A 55 8.57 -8.58 0.15
CA VAL A 55 7.42 -8.43 1.07
C VAL A 55 6.56 -7.20 0.77
N ASP A 56 6.97 -6.33 -0.15
CA ASP A 56 6.23 -5.11 -0.51
C ASP A 56 5.13 -5.44 -1.54
N ILE A 57 3.86 -5.38 -1.10
CA ILE A 57 2.67 -5.59 -1.95
C ILE A 57 2.42 -4.36 -2.81
N ILE A 58 2.43 -3.18 -2.18
CA ILE A 58 2.19 -1.87 -2.80
C ILE A 58 3.26 -0.93 -2.27
N GLU A 59 3.88 -0.17 -3.18
CA GLU A 59 4.66 1.01 -2.85
C GLU A 59 4.21 2.15 -3.76
N LEU A 60 3.56 3.15 -3.18
CA LEU A 60 2.89 4.23 -3.90
C LEU A 60 3.18 5.58 -3.24
N LYS A 61 3.61 6.55 -4.04
CA LYS A 61 3.78 7.94 -3.58
C LYS A 61 2.44 8.48 -3.10
N ARG A 62 2.40 9.04 -1.89
CA ARG A 62 1.20 9.65 -1.29
C ARG A 62 0.55 10.64 -2.25
N GLU A 63 1.38 11.45 -2.91
CA GLU A 63 0.97 12.54 -3.76
C GLU A 63 0.18 12.04 -5.00
N ARG A 64 0.32 10.76 -5.40
CA ARG A 64 -0.47 10.14 -6.47
C ARG A 64 -1.90 9.82 -6.02
N ILE A 65 -2.13 9.55 -4.73
CA ILE A 65 -3.41 9.08 -4.21
C ILE A 65 -4.43 10.21 -4.28
N GLN A 66 -5.52 10.02 -5.01
CA GLN A 66 -6.60 11.00 -5.12
C GLN A 66 -7.72 10.69 -4.13
N GLN A 67 -8.11 9.41 -4.03
CA GLN A 67 -9.25 8.99 -3.22
C GLN A 67 -9.11 7.57 -2.71
N VAL A 68 -9.84 7.29 -1.63
CA VAL A 68 -10.11 5.93 -1.15
C VAL A 68 -11.60 5.81 -0.82
N LYS A 69 -12.25 4.77 -1.33
CA LYS A 69 -13.64 4.40 -1.02
C LYS A 69 -13.66 3.06 -0.32
N VAL A 70 -14.20 3.00 0.89
CA VAL A 70 -14.32 1.78 1.70
C VAL A 70 -15.79 1.43 1.83
N ASN A 71 -16.19 0.32 1.22
CA ASN A 71 -17.55 -0.21 1.27
C ASN A 71 -17.60 -1.34 2.31
N HIS A 72 -18.32 -1.09 3.40
CA HIS A 72 -18.52 -2.07 4.47
C HIS A 72 -19.67 -3.03 4.13
N ALA A 73 -19.65 -4.22 4.73
CA ALA A 73 -20.66 -5.25 4.50
C ALA A 73 -22.10 -4.83 4.88
N ASP A 74 -22.24 -3.82 5.74
CA ASP A 74 -23.53 -3.24 6.14
C ASP A 74 -24.01 -2.10 5.23
N GLY A 75 -23.28 -1.81 4.16
CA GLY A 75 -23.60 -0.75 3.19
C GLY A 75 -23.06 0.62 3.57
N GLU A 76 -22.34 0.76 4.69
CA GLU A 76 -21.66 2.01 5.01
C GLU A 76 -20.52 2.30 4.03
N LEU A 77 -20.53 3.50 3.45
CA LEU A 77 -19.45 4.02 2.61
C LEU A 77 -18.64 5.07 3.36
N VAL A 78 -17.35 4.80 3.55
CA VAL A 78 -16.36 5.81 3.93
C VAL A 78 -15.63 6.24 2.65
N TYR A 79 -15.78 7.51 2.29
CA TYR A 79 -15.17 8.07 1.08
C TYR A 79 -14.30 9.25 1.46
N ILE A 80 -13.00 9.11 1.23
CA ILE A 80 -12.03 10.19 1.45
C ILE A 80 -11.41 10.60 0.11
N HIS A 81 -11.16 11.89 -0.07
CA HIS A 81 -10.57 12.41 -1.30
C HIS A 81 -9.75 13.67 -1.04
N ARG A 82 -9.02 14.08 -2.07
CA ARG A 82 -8.42 15.41 -2.19
C ARG A 82 -8.39 15.82 -3.65
N ASP A 83 -8.54 17.12 -3.89
CA ASP A 83 -8.68 17.64 -5.25
C ASP A 83 -7.35 17.84 -6.00
N ASN A 84 -6.25 18.04 -5.26
CA ASN A 84 -4.93 18.34 -5.83
C ASN A 84 -3.84 17.47 -5.16
N PRO A 85 -2.82 16.99 -5.90
CA PRO A 85 -1.66 16.29 -5.34
C PRO A 85 -0.93 17.01 -4.20
N ASP A 86 -0.94 18.34 -4.17
CA ASP A 86 -0.27 19.12 -3.10
C ASP A 86 -1.13 19.31 -1.85
N ALA A 87 -2.40 18.88 -1.90
CA ALA A 87 -3.27 18.95 -0.73
C ALA A 87 -2.70 18.09 0.40
N ARG A 88 -2.48 18.76 1.55
CA ARG A 88 -1.87 18.17 2.74
C ARG A 88 -2.77 17.13 3.40
N ASP A 89 -4.08 17.32 3.34
CA ASP A 89 -5.04 16.46 4.04
C ASP A 89 -6.06 15.88 3.07
N PHE A 90 -6.52 14.67 3.37
CA PHE A 90 -7.74 14.12 2.76
C PHE A 90 -8.97 14.65 3.50
N THR A 91 -10.02 14.94 2.76
CA THR A 91 -11.33 15.29 3.29
C THR A 91 -12.21 14.06 3.33
N LEU A 92 -13.04 13.94 4.36
CA LEU A 92 -14.11 12.94 4.42
C LEU A 92 -15.34 13.51 3.72
N ASP A 93 -15.83 12.80 2.72
CA ASP A 93 -17.02 13.16 1.96
C ASP A 93 -18.30 12.77 2.72
N SER A 94 -19.44 13.30 2.27
CA SER A 94 -20.78 12.89 2.69
C SER A 94 -21.00 13.03 4.20
N LEU A 95 -20.56 14.16 4.74
CA LEU A 95 -20.88 14.63 6.09
C LEU A 95 -22.34 15.08 6.13
N GLN A 96 -23.10 14.58 7.10
CA GLN A 96 -24.46 15.05 7.36
C GLN A 96 -24.44 16.41 8.06
N VAL A 97 -25.56 17.13 8.02
CA VAL A 97 -25.70 18.39 8.76
C VAL A 97 -25.45 18.13 10.25
N GLY A 98 -24.50 18.87 10.84
CA GLY A 98 -24.10 18.72 12.24
C GLY A 98 -22.99 17.68 12.47
N GLU A 99 -22.52 16.97 11.44
CA GLU A 99 -21.33 16.12 11.56
C GLU A 99 -20.05 16.96 11.41
N GLN A 100 -19.08 16.69 12.29
CA GLN A 100 -17.75 17.28 12.20
C GLN A 100 -16.69 16.19 12.28
N VAL A 101 -15.70 16.26 11.39
CA VAL A 101 -14.50 15.42 11.47
C VAL A 101 -13.70 15.82 12.70
N THR A 102 -13.57 14.88 13.64
CA THR A 102 -12.80 15.10 14.88
C THR A 102 -11.45 14.41 14.88
N ALA A 103 -11.23 13.50 13.93
CA ALA A 103 -9.94 12.81 13.79
C ALA A 103 -9.36 12.98 12.37
N PRO A 104 -8.92 14.19 11.95
CA PRO A 104 -8.32 14.42 10.63
C PRO A 104 -7.09 13.55 10.36
N TYR A 105 -6.31 13.23 11.39
CA TYR A 105 -5.19 12.30 11.29
C TYR A 105 -5.66 10.90 10.89
N GLU A 106 -6.79 10.43 11.43
CA GLU A 106 -7.34 9.11 11.12
C GLU A 106 -7.93 9.03 9.72
N VAL A 107 -8.50 10.14 9.23
CA VAL A 107 -8.90 10.28 7.82
C VAL A 107 -7.69 10.13 6.90
N ASN A 108 -6.58 10.81 7.21
CA ASN A 108 -5.34 10.67 6.43
C ASN A 108 -4.75 9.25 6.52
N ASN A 109 -4.81 8.61 7.69
CA ASN A 109 -4.26 7.27 7.92
C ASN A 109 -4.84 6.21 6.99
N ILE A 110 -6.13 6.32 6.63
CA ILE A 110 -6.76 5.40 5.66
C ILE A 110 -5.98 5.43 4.34
N ALA A 111 -5.69 6.61 3.80
CA ALA A 111 -4.95 6.76 2.54
C ALA A 111 -3.46 6.44 2.71
N THR A 112 -2.80 6.92 3.77
CA THR A 112 -1.36 6.71 3.96
C THR A 112 -1.01 5.25 4.28
N THR A 113 -1.97 4.44 4.75
CA THR A 113 -1.74 3.00 4.91
C THR A 113 -1.44 2.32 3.57
N PHE A 114 -2.01 2.80 2.46
CA PHE A 114 -1.75 2.24 1.13
C PHE A 114 -0.40 2.63 0.52
N THR A 115 0.32 3.63 1.05
CA THR A 115 1.58 4.08 0.43
C THR A 115 2.67 3.03 0.51
N LYS A 116 2.61 2.16 1.53
CA LYS A 116 3.50 1.01 1.66
C LYS A 116 2.74 -0.12 2.35
N MET A 117 2.31 -1.11 1.60
CA MET A 117 1.64 -2.32 2.12
C MET A 117 2.61 -3.48 2.08
N THR A 118 2.77 -4.17 3.21
CA THR A 118 3.60 -5.37 3.36
C THR A 118 2.78 -6.53 3.89
N PHE A 119 3.27 -7.74 3.73
CA PHE A 119 2.66 -8.95 4.29
C PHE A 119 3.59 -9.70 5.24
N ASP A 120 3.00 -10.45 6.17
CA ASP A 120 3.71 -11.33 7.10
C ASP A 120 3.89 -12.73 6.53
N ASP A 121 2.91 -13.20 5.74
CA ASP A 121 2.90 -14.52 5.10
C ASP A 121 2.04 -14.48 3.82
N VAL A 122 2.15 -15.47 2.95
CA VAL A 122 1.34 -15.57 1.72
C VAL A 122 0.94 -17.02 1.46
N VAL A 123 -0.33 -17.21 1.09
CA VAL A 123 -0.90 -18.52 0.78
C VAL A 123 -1.63 -18.46 -0.55
N SER A 124 -1.69 -19.57 -1.28
CA SER A 124 -2.46 -19.58 -2.52
C SER A 124 -3.94 -19.33 -2.23
N ALA A 125 -4.63 -18.64 -3.14
CA ALA A 125 -6.04 -18.32 -3.00
C ALA A 125 -6.91 -19.57 -2.79
N ALA A 126 -6.56 -20.67 -3.47
CA ALA A 126 -7.24 -21.96 -3.31
C ALA A 126 -7.06 -22.59 -1.92
N ASN A 127 -5.94 -22.32 -1.24
CA ASN A 127 -5.61 -22.92 0.06
C ASN A 127 -5.82 -21.95 1.24
N ALA A 128 -6.20 -20.70 0.97
CA ALA A 128 -6.37 -19.70 2.01
C ALA A 128 -7.48 -20.04 2.99
N GLY A 129 -8.48 -20.81 2.54
CA GLY A 129 -9.61 -21.24 3.36
C GLY A 129 -10.47 -20.08 3.89
N VAL A 130 -10.34 -18.89 3.29
CA VAL A 130 -11.15 -17.72 3.65
C VAL A 130 -12.52 -17.83 3.00
N GLY A 131 -13.55 -17.29 3.64
CA GLY A 131 -14.91 -17.26 3.08
C GLY A 131 -15.02 -16.37 1.83
N ASP A 132 -16.16 -16.42 1.15
CA ASP A 132 -16.36 -15.70 -0.12
C ASP A 132 -16.47 -14.18 0.01
N LYS A 133 -16.84 -13.70 1.20
CA LYS A 133 -17.13 -12.29 1.45
C LYS A 133 -15.99 -11.64 2.25
N PRO A 134 -15.42 -10.54 1.75
CA PRO A 134 -14.46 -9.78 2.52
C PRO A 134 -15.17 -9.03 3.67
N VAL A 135 -14.39 -8.60 4.66
CA VAL A 135 -14.86 -7.77 5.78
C VAL A 135 -15.38 -6.42 5.26
N TYR A 136 -14.69 -5.87 4.27
CA TYR A 136 -15.07 -4.69 3.49
C TYR A 136 -14.35 -4.72 2.13
N SER A 137 -14.70 -3.85 1.20
CA SER A 137 -13.96 -3.65 -0.06
C SER A 137 -13.49 -2.21 -0.15
N ALA A 138 -12.18 -1.99 -0.21
CA ALA A 138 -11.57 -0.68 -0.34
C ALA A 138 -11.01 -0.48 -1.75
N VAL A 139 -11.33 0.65 -2.37
CA VAL A 139 -10.83 1.03 -3.69
C VAL A 139 -10.05 2.32 -3.57
N LEU A 140 -8.75 2.25 -3.83
CA LEU A 140 -7.87 3.41 -3.97
C LEU A 140 -7.80 3.83 -5.44
N THR A 141 -7.92 5.12 -5.71
CA THR A 141 -7.70 5.68 -7.05
C THR A 141 -6.65 6.78 -6.99
N THR A 142 -5.73 6.79 -7.96
CA THR A 142 -4.73 7.84 -8.13
C THR A 142 -5.16 8.88 -9.17
N PHE A 143 -4.49 10.03 -9.16
CA PHE A 143 -4.70 11.10 -10.15
C PHE A 143 -4.34 10.69 -11.59
N ASP A 144 -3.46 9.71 -11.75
CA ASP A 144 -3.11 9.13 -13.06
C ASP A 144 -3.97 7.91 -13.45
N GLY A 145 -5.00 7.58 -12.68
CA GLY A 145 -5.98 6.55 -13.02
C GLY A 145 -5.58 5.13 -12.65
N LEU A 146 -4.52 4.91 -11.87
CA LEU A 146 -4.31 3.61 -11.21
C LEU A 146 -5.43 3.40 -10.18
N GLU A 147 -6.13 2.28 -10.29
CA GLU A 147 -7.14 1.88 -9.32
C GLU A 147 -6.76 0.52 -8.71
N ILE A 148 -6.66 0.47 -7.39
CA ILE A 148 -6.35 -0.75 -6.62
C ILE A 148 -7.54 -1.10 -5.76
N THR A 149 -8.04 -2.33 -5.92
CA THR A 149 -9.04 -2.93 -5.03
C THR A 149 -8.33 -3.77 -3.98
N PHE A 150 -8.71 -3.57 -2.72
CA PHE A 150 -8.21 -4.26 -1.54
C PHE A 150 -9.38 -4.89 -0.79
N GLU A 151 -9.31 -6.20 -0.59
CA GLU A 151 -10.39 -6.98 0.03
C GLU A 151 -9.81 -7.88 1.13
N PRO A 152 -9.92 -7.48 2.40
CA PRO A 152 -9.47 -8.28 3.52
C PRO A 152 -10.52 -9.29 3.98
N PHE A 153 -10.05 -10.42 4.49
CA PHE A 153 -10.79 -11.53 5.04
C PHE A 153 -10.20 -11.88 6.40
N THR A 154 -11.01 -12.46 7.30
CA THR A 154 -10.53 -12.92 8.61
C THR A 154 -10.78 -14.42 8.74
N ARG A 155 -9.77 -15.16 9.20
CA ARG A 155 -9.84 -16.59 9.49
C ARG A 155 -8.89 -16.93 10.63
N ASP A 156 -9.37 -17.65 11.64
CA ASP A 156 -8.56 -18.14 12.77
C ASP A 156 -7.69 -17.02 13.41
N ASP A 157 -8.31 -15.86 13.67
CA ASP A 157 -7.66 -14.63 14.18
C ASP A 157 -6.54 -14.06 13.31
N LYS A 158 -6.40 -14.53 12.07
CA LYS A 158 -5.50 -13.99 11.05
C LYS A 158 -6.27 -13.19 10.03
N HIS A 159 -5.61 -12.17 9.48
CA HIS A 159 -6.17 -11.36 8.41
C HIS A 159 -5.45 -11.65 7.11
N PHE A 160 -6.21 -12.00 6.07
CA PHE A 160 -5.73 -12.22 4.73
C PHE A 160 -6.30 -11.14 3.82
N ALA A 161 -5.63 -10.81 2.71
CA ALA A 161 -6.20 -9.91 1.72
C ALA A 161 -5.84 -10.29 0.29
N ARG A 162 -6.78 -10.04 -0.61
CA ARG A 162 -6.55 -10.10 -2.06
C ARG A 162 -6.53 -8.68 -2.60
N TYR A 163 -5.79 -8.54 -3.69
CA TYR A 163 -5.61 -7.28 -4.38
C TYR A 163 -5.89 -7.48 -5.87
N SER A 164 -6.41 -6.46 -6.50
CA SER A 164 -6.46 -6.36 -7.96
C SER A 164 -6.22 -4.91 -8.38
N ALA A 165 -5.58 -4.73 -9.53
CA ALA A 165 -5.33 -3.43 -10.11
C ALA A 165 -6.06 -3.30 -11.45
N ARG A 166 -6.48 -2.08 -11.79
CA ARG A 166 -6.91 -1.73 -13.14
C ARG A 166 -6.54 -0.29 -13.48
N TYR A 167 -6.49 0.01 -14.77
CA TYR A 167 -6.42 1.39 -15.24
C TYR A 167 -7.84 1.95 -15.41
N ASN A 168 -8.11 3.06 -14.73
CA ASN A 168 -9.34 3.83 -14.78
C ASN A 168 -9.12 5.11 -15.59
N ALA A 169 -9.33 5.01 -16.91
CA ALA A 169 -9.15 6.12 -17.85
C ALA A 169 -10.09 7.30 -17.56
N ASP A 170 -11.30 7.04 -17.06
CA ASP A 170 -12.27 8.08 -16.74
C ASP A 170 -11.80 8.92 -15.54
N ALA A 171 -11.22 8.29 -14.52
CA ALA A 171 -10.65 9.00 -13.38
C ALA A 171 -9.45 9.88 -13.79
N ALA A 172 -8.54 9.34 -14.61
CA ALA A 172 -7.39 10.09 -15.13
C ALA A 172 -7.85 11.31 -15.95
N LYS A 173 -8.81 11.10 -16.86
CA LYS A 173 -9.39 12.17 -17.69
C LYS A 173 -10.10 13.21 -16.85
N ALA A 174 -10.91 12.80 -15.87
CA ALA A 174 -11.63 13.72 -14.99
C ALA A 174 -10.67 14.65 -14.22
N TYR A 175 -9.50 14.17 -13.81
CA TYR A 175 -8.48 15.01 -13.21
C TYR A 175 -7.83 15.97 -14.21
N GLN A 176 -7.47 15.49 -15.41
CA GLN A 176 -6.91 16.34 -16.47
C GLN A 176 -7.88 17.46 -16.88
N ASP A 177 -9.17 17.15 -17.01
CA ASP A 177 -10.23 18.11 -17.33
C ASP A 177 -10.36 19.17 -16.22
N LYS A 178 -10.32 18.76 -14.93
CA LYS A 178 -10.31 19.68 -13.79
C LYS A 178 -9.08 20.60 -13.79
N GLN A 179 -7.89 20.07 -14.08
CA GLN A 179 -6.65 20.84 -14.18
C GLN A 179 -6.71 21.87 -15.33
N ALA A 180 -7.24 21.48 -16.49
CA ALA A 180 -7.40 22.39 -17.64
C ALA A 180 -8.37 23.55 -17.32
N GLN A 181 -9.46 23.28 -16.60
CA GLN A 181 -10.42 24.29 -16.16
C GLN A 181 -9.82 25.26 -15.13
N GLN A 182 -9.03 24.76 -14.17
CA GLN A 182 -8.36 25.61 -13.17
C GLN A 182 -7.24 26.45 -13.79
N GLY A 183 -6.44 25.89 -14.70
CA GLY A 183 -5.42 26.63 -15.45
C GLY A 183 -6.00 27.74 -16.32
N SER A 184 -7.17 27.52 -16.94
CA SER A 184 -7.86 28.53 -17.75
C SER A 184 -8.46 29.68 -16.92
N SER A 185 -8.62 29.52 -15.61
CA SER A 185 -9.10 30.56 -14.69
C SER A 185 -7.98 31.41 -14.06
N ALA A 186 -6.75 30.90 -14.03
CA ALA A 186 -5.59 31.62 -13.51
C ALA A 186 -5.10 32.73 -14.46
N ASP A 187 -5.29 32.56 -15.78
CA ASP A 187 -4.96 33.61 -16.77
C ASP A 187 -5.93 34.82 -16.71
N ALA A 188 -7.09 34.70 -16.04
CA ALA A 188 -8.05 35.79 -15.87
C ALA A 188 -7.89 36.58 -14.56
N ALA A 189 -6.99 36.16 -13.66
CA ALA A 189 -6.86 36.73 -12.31
C ALA A 189 -5.44 37.23 -11.99
N THR A 190 -4.63 37.57 -13.00
CA THR A 190 -3.35 38.24 -12.77
C THR A 190 -3.48 39.75 -12.89
N GLU A 191 -4.27 40.36 -12.02
CA GLU A 191 -4.04 41.73 -11.60
C GLU A 191 -4.65 41.93 -10.21
N THR A 192 -3.77 42.28 -9.25
CA THR A 192 -3.99 42.90 -7.93
C THR A 192 -3.80 42.04 -6.65
N ALA A 193 -2.90 42.55 -5.79
CA ALA A 193 -2.58 42.24 -4.37
C ALA A 193 -1.65 41.03 -4.12
N THR A 194 -0.34 41.14 -3.85
CA THR A 194 0.45 41.86 -2.81
C THR A 194 0.36 41.25 -1.39
N ASN A 195 1.44 40.54 -1.02
CA ASN A 195 2.02 40.24 0.31
C ASN A 195 1.22 39.53 1.42
N ALA A 196 1.62 38.28 1.74
CA ALA A 196 2.18 37.85 3.05
C ALA A 196 2.65 36.37 3.00
N PRO A 197 3.59 35.92 3.88
CA PRO A 197 4.56 34.88 3.50
C PRO A 197 4.55 33.58 4.33
N HIS A 198 5.21 32.56 3.78
CA HIS A 198 5.70 31.29 4.36
C HIS A 198 4.75 30.07 4.40
N GLY A 199 4.95 29.23 3.40
CA GLY A 199 4.59 27.81 3.38
C GLY A 199 5.05 27.26 2.04
N GLY A 200 6.36 27.01 1.91
CA GLY A 200 6.98 26.56 0.66
C GLY A 200 6.42 25.21 0.21
N ALA A 201 5.33 25.23 -0.55
CA ALA A 201 4.96 24.14 -1.42
C ALA A 201 5.98 24.13 -2.56
N SER A 202 6.76 23.06 -2.64
CA SER A 202 7.66 22.78 -3.74
C SER A 202 6.89 22.90 -5.05
N LYS A 203 7.16 23.93 -5.85
CA LYS A 203 6.53 24.19 -7.17
C LYS A 203 7.05 23.24 -8.27
N GLN A 204 7.38 22.00 -7.94
CA GLN A 204 7.65 21.00 -8.97
C GLN A 204 6.33 20.28 -9.25
N PRO A 205 5.81 20.35 -10.50
CA PRO A 205 4.64 19.57 -10.88
C PRO A 205 4.93 18.12 -10.53
N MET A 206 4.05 17.50 -9.74
CA MET A 206 4.17 16.08 -9.49
C MET A 206 4.16 15.35 -10.85
N GLU A 207 5.21 14.60 -11.15
CA GLU A 207 5.25 13.73 -12.33
C GLU A 207 4.27 12.56 -12.12
N LEU A 208 3.05 12.77 -12.58
CA LEU A 208 2.06 11.72 -12.76
C LEU A 208 2.49 10.79 -13.89
N LYS A 209 2.21 9.50 -13.74
CA LYS A 209 2.54 8.52 -14.78
C LYS A 209 1.64 8.71 -15.99
N SER A 210 2.17 8.43 -17.17
CA SER A 210 1.38 8.33 -18.40
C SER A 210 0.44 7.11 -18.35
N ALA A 211 -0.60 7.12 -19.19
CA ALA A 211 -1.54 6.00 -19.29
C ALA A 211 -0.84 4.66 -19.60
N GLU A 212 0.19 4.67 -20.46
CA GLU A 212 0.97 3.49 -20.80
C GLU A 212 1.79 2.95 -19.62
N GLU A 213 2.37 3.85 -18.81
CA GLU A 213 3.11 3.47 -17.60
C GLU A 213 2.19 2.91 -16.51
N VAL A 214 0.99 3.50 -16.34
CA VAL A 214 -0.02 2.98 -15.43
C VAL A 214 -0.51 1.61 -15.88
N ALA A 215 -0.74 1.41 -17.18
CA ALA A 215 -1.12 0.10 -17.71
C ALA A 215 -0.05 -0.98 -17.43
N LYS A 216 1.23 -0.66 -17.61
CA LYS A 216 2.34 -1.56 -17.25
C LYS A 216 2.39 -1.86 -15.75
N GLU A 217 2.17 -0.84 -14.92
CA GLU A 217 2.10 -0.99 -13.46
C GLU A 217 0.94 -1.92 -13.03
N VAL A 218 -0.23 -1.79 -13.66
CA VAL A 218 -1.39 -2.66 -13.44
C VAL A 218 -1.06 -4.12 -13.80
N GLU A 219 -0.41 -4.36 -14.94
CA GLU A 219 0.01 -5.71 -15.35
C GLU A 219 1.01 -6.31 -14.37
N GLN A 220 1.99 -5.52 -13.91
CA GLN A 220 2.97 -5.95 -12.92
C GLN A 220 2.30 -6.32 -11.59
N PHE A 221 1.39 -5.48 -11.09
CA PHE A 221 0.65 -5.77 -9.87
C PHE A 221 -0.20 -7.04 -10.00
N ASN A 222 -1.02 -7.15 -11.05
CA ASN A 222 -1.88 -8.32 -11.23
C ASN A 222 -1.07 -9.61 -11.43
N SER A 223 0.08 -9.54 -12.10
CA SER A 223 0.98 -10.69 -12.26
C SER A 223 1.55 -11.19 -10.93
N ARG A 224 1.79 -10.27 -9.98
CA ARG A 224 2.27 -10.59 -8.62
C ARG A 224 1.13 -11.07 -7.72
N TRP A 225 -0.05 -10.47 -7.82
CA TRP A 225 -1.16 -10.70 -6.89
C TRP A 225 -2.07 -11.87 -7.27
N GLN A 226 -2.08 -12.27 -8.55
CA GLN A 226 -2.93 -13.35 -9.02
C GLN A 226 -2.73 -14.63 -8.22
N ASN A 227 -3.86 -15.25 -7.84
CA ASN A 227 -3.90 -16.53 -7.13
C ASN A 227 -3.25 -16.53 -5.73
N TRP A 228 -2.97 -15.36 -5.14
CA TRP A 228 -2.41 -15.25 -3.80
C TRP A 228 -3.35 -14.54 -2.82
N MET A 229 -3.20 -14.91 -1.55
CA MET A 229 -3.81 -14.27 -0.39
C MET A 229 -2.70 -13.91 0.57
N TYR A 230 -2.59 -12.63 0.90
CA TYR A 230 -1.51 -12.09 1.72
C TYR A 230 -1.97 -11.96 3.16
N GLN A 231 -1.27 -12.58 4.11
CA GLN A 231 -1.50 -12.38 5.53
C GLN A 231 -0.96 -11.00 5.94
N LEU A 232 -1.79 -10.18 6.57
CA LEU A 232 -1.44 -8.81 6.96
C LEU A 232 -1.48 -8.61 8.47
N PRO A 233 -0.68 -7.67 8.99
CA PRO A 233 -0.86 -7.16 10.34
C PRO A 233 -2.27 -6.57 10.53
N GLU A 234 -2.90 -6.87 11.68
CA GLU A 234 -4.26 -6.41 12.00
C GLU A 234 -4.42 -4.89 11.87
N PHE A 235 -3.41 -4.11 12.26
CA PHE A 235 -3.49 -2.65 12.22
C PHE A 235 -3.70 -2.11 10.80
N ARG A 236 -3.21 -2.79 9.75
CA ARG A 236 -3.44 -2.39 8.35
C ARG A 236 -4.90 -2.54 7.97
N VAL A 237 -5.48 -3.67 8.36
CA VAL A 237 -6.90 -3.97 8.12
C VAL A 237 -7.80 -3.06 8.94
N LYS A 238 -7.46 -2.75 10.19
CA LYS A 238 -8.21 -1.80 11.01
C LYS A 238 -8.11 -0.37 10.51
N ASN A 239 -6.92 0.08 10.10
CA ASN A 239 -6.72 1.46 9.65
C ASN A 239 -7.49 1.77 8.37
N ILE A 240 -7.45 0.87 7.38
CA ILE A 240 -8.22 1.04 6.13
C ILE A 240 -9.72 0.86 6.41
N GLY A 241 -10.08 -0.06 7.29
CA GLY A 241 -11.46 -0.42 7.62
C GLY A 241 -12.15 0.47 8.65
N LYS A 242 -11.64 1.69 8.92
CA LYS A 242 -12.32 2.63 9.82
C LYS A 242 -13.73 2.94 9.30
N LYS A 243 -14.66 3.13 10.22
CA LYS A 243 -16.04 3.57 9.95
C LYS A 243 -16.19 5.07 10.21
N LYS A 244 -17.27 5.68 9.74
CA LYS A 244 -17.55 7.11 9.99
C LYS A 244 -17.60 7.42 11.49
N ALA A 245 -18.11 6.50 12.31
CA ALA A 245 -18.13 6.66 13.76
C ALA A 245 -16.73 6.81 14.40
N ASP A 246 -15.68 6.28 13.75
CA ASP A 246 -14.29 6.42 14.22
C ASP A 246 -13.67 7.77 13.81
N LEU A 247 -14.31 8.50 12.89
CA LEU A 247 -13.79 9.72 12.25
C LEU A 247 -14.55 10.98 12.67
N LEU A 248 -15.80 10.82 13.11
CA LEU A 248 -16.75 11.88 13.39
C LEU A 248 -17.12 11.97 14.87
N LYS A 249 -17.52 13.17 15.30
CA LYS A 249 -18.32 13.36 16.50
C LYS A 249 -19.71 13.81 16.11
N LYS A 250 -20.73 13.23 16.75
CA LYS A 250 -22.10 13.71 16.63
C LYS A 250 -22.26 14.96 17.49
N ASP A 251 -22.72 16.04 16.89
CA ASP A 251 -23.10 17.24 17.64
C ASP A 251 -24.38 16.96 18.43
N ASP A 252 -24.27 16.95 19.76
CA ASP A 252 -25.35 16.62 20.69
C ASP A 252 -26.19 17.87 21.05
N ARG A 253 -26.12 18.93 20.23
CA ARG A 253 -26.94 20.13 20.42
C ARG A 253 -28.41 19.77 20.21
N PRO A 254 -29.29 19.95 21.22
CA PRO A 254 -30.72 19.75 21.02
C PRO A 254 -31.20 20.70 19.93
N VAL A 255 -31.90 20.15 18.93
CA VAL A 255 -32.63 20.95 17.95
C VAL A 255 -33.74 21.66 18.72
N HIS A 256 -33.54 22.95 18.99
CA HIS A 256 -34.54 23.83 19.58
C HIS A 256 -35.37 24.51 18.49
#